data_AF-A0A1Q9H0E4-F1
#
_entry.id   AF-A0A1Q9H0E4-F1
#
_cell.length_a   1.000
_cell.length_b   1.000
_cell.length_c   1.000
_cell.angle_alpha   90.00
_cell.angle_beta   90.00
_cell.angle_gamma   90.00
#
_symmetry.space_group_name_H-M   'P 1'
#
loop_
_entity.id
_entity.type
_entity.pdbx_description
1 polymer ?
#
loop_
_entity_poly.entity_id
_entity_poly.type
_entity_poly.pdbx_seq_one_letter_code
_entity_poly.pdbx_strand_id
1 'polypeptide(L)'
;MIRESVFSSYDKWSKPLVSEVAEVVNLLKEHGYDSKKLALVTGLQEKNINSWTANYKKEPLDVSTIPYPCWCFLSALAGIPNISTNEKIIEVDDIRRVLRLFKPTAFGPRNTFACPTPEQFSKLIDSGLYPEMTAENICQLHNWNPAKFIDSINTGKLPFLNWCLIIMMFGINLQKMILKDLEAPFVYEFIE
;
A
#
# COMPACT_ATOMS: atom_id res chain seq x y z
N MET A 1 18.62 9.22 3.99
CA MET A 1 18.14 8.81 5.33
C MET A 1 16.79 9.41 5.54
N ILE A 2 15.79 8.55 5.68
CA ILE A 2 14.38 8.94 5.84
C ILE A 2 14.06 9.04 7.33
N ARG A 3 13.34 10.09 7.75
CA ARG A 3 12.95 10.27 9.16
C ARG A 3 11.96 9.20 9.59
N GLU A 4 12.16 8.55 10.74
CA GLU A 4 11.23 7.53 11.26
C GLU A 4 9.78 8.00 11.38
N SER A 5 9.57 9.27 11.73
CA SER A 5 8.24 9.88 11.87
C SER A 5 7.37 9.82 10.59
N VAL A 6 7.96 9.60 9.42
CA VAL A 6 7.20 9.43 8.18
C VAL A 6 6.71 8.00 8.00
N PHE A 7 7.26 7.03 8.73
CA PHE A 7 6.83 5.64 8.79
C PHE A 7 5.99 5.37 10.04
N SER A 8 4.96 6.19 10.24
CA SER A 8 4.06 6.09 11.38
C SER A 8 2.61 5.93 10.91
N SER A 9 1.78 5.45 11.81
CA SER A 9 0.31 5.44 11.69
C SER A 9 -0.24 6.84 11.43
N TYR A 10 -1.39 6.94 10.75
CA TYR A 10 -1.92 8.20 10.22
C TYR A 10 -2.06 9.31 11.28
N ASP A 11 -2.47 8.97 12.49
CA ASP A 11 -2.65 9.88 13.63
C ASP A 11 -1.34 10.55 14.09
N LYS A 12 -0.20 9.89 13.84
CA LYS A 12 1.15 10.36 14.21
C LYS A 12 2.01 10.70 13.01
N TRP A 13 1.47 10.54 11.81
CA TRP A 13 2.24 10.62 10.57
C TRP A 13 2.72 12.04 10.29
N SER A 14 4.03 12.19 10.15
CA SER A 14 4.63 13.39 9.56
C SER A 14 4.72 13.21 8.05
N LYS A 15 4.25 14.20 7.28
CA LYS A 15 4.39 14.15 5.83
C LYS A 15 5.87 14.06 5.44
N PRO A 16 6.20 13.19 4.46
CA PRO A 16 7.56 13.06 3.99
C PRO A 16 7.97 14.30 3.18
N LEU A 17 9.27 14.56 3.15
CA LEU A 17 9.90 15.53 2.27
C LEU A 17 9.98 14.94 0.85
N VAL A 18 10.10 15.80 -0.16
CA VAL A 18 10.29 15.37 -1.56
C VAL A 18 11.54 14.51 -1.73
N SER A 19 12.60 14.77 -0.93
CA SER A 19 13.82 13.94 -0.91
C SER A 19 13.58 12.54 -0.34
N GLU A 20 12.79 12.42 0.72
CA GLU A 20 12.44 11.13 1.33
C GLU A 20 11.57 10.28 0.40
N VAL A 21 10.62 10.90 -0.29
CA VAL A 21 9.84 10.21 -1.33
C VAL A 21 10.76 9.78 -2.48
N ALA A 22 11.70 10.64 -2.89
CA ALA A 22 12.64 10.32 -3.95
C ALA A 22 13.57 9.15 -3.57
N GLU A 23 13.99 9.04 -2.31
CA GLU A 23 14.81 7.93 -1.80
C GLU A 23 14.09 6.58 -1.98
N VAL A 24 12.82 6.49 -1.57
CA VAL A 24 11.99 5.28 -1.77
C VAL A 24 11.79 4.95 -3.25
N VAL A 25 11.48 5.96 -4.07
CA VAL A 25 11.24 5.74 -5.51
C VAL A 25 12.54 5.37 -6.24
N ASN A 26 13.67 5.95 -5.86
CA ASN A 26 14.97 5.62 -6.45
C ASN A 26 15.40 4.20 -6.09
N LEU A 27 15.15 3.73 -4.87
CA LEU A 27 15.40 2.33 -4.50
C LEU A 27 14.64 1.37 -5.43
N LEU A 28 13.33 1.60 -5.65
CA LEU A 28 12.54 0.80 -6.59
C LEU A 28 13.11 0.87 -8.01
N LYS A 29 13.56 2.05 -8.44
CA LYS A 29 14.15 2.29 -9.76
C LYS A 29 15.48 1.57 -9.97
N GLU A 30 16.35 1.51 -8.96
CA GLU A 30 17.63 0.80 -9.00
C GLU A 30 17.43 -0.70 -9.28
N HIS A 31 16.28 -1.24 -8.90
CA HIS A 31 15.86 -2.60 -9.19
C HIS A 31 14.92 -2.73 -10.40
N GLY A 32 14.99 -1.77 -11.33
CA GLY A 32 14.33 -1.84 -12.63
C GLY A 32 12.86 -1.42 -12.63
N TYR A 33 12.35 -0.84 -11.54
CA TYR A 33 11.00 -0.26 -11.48
C TYR A 33 11.05 1.26 -11.57
N ASP A 34 11.30 1.78 -12.77
CA ASP A 34 11.15 3.21 -13.06
C ASP A 34 9.69 3.68 -12.91
N SER A 35 9.46 5.00 -13.01
CA SER A 35 8.13 5.60 -12.85
C SER A 35 7.07 4.99 -13.77
N LYS A 36 7.44 4.61 -15.01
CA LYS A 36 6.56 4.01 -16.00
C LYS A 36 6.22 2.57 -15.64
N LYS A 37 7.21 1.76 -15.28
CA LYS A 37 7.00 0.37 -14.84
C LYS A 37 6.22 0.33 -13.53
N LEU A 38 6.52 1.22 -12.58
CA LEU A 38 5.75 1.38 -11.35
C LEU A 38 4.29 1.71 -11.67
N ALA A 39 4.02 2.70 -12.53
CA ALA A 39 2.65 3.04 -12.91
C ALA A 39 1.89 1.84 -13.49
N LEU A 40 2.54 1.02 -14.32
CA LEU A 40 1.95 -0.18 -14.91
C LEU A 40 1.59 -1.24 -13.86
N VAL A 41 2.49 -1.57 -12.94
CA VAL A 41 2.30 -2.68 -11.99
C VAL A 41 1.50 -2.26 -10.74
N THR A 42 1.51 -0.97 -10.41
CA THR A 42 0.85 -0.42 -9.20
C THR A 42 -0.47 0.29 -9.50
N GLY A 43 -0.70 0.75 -10.74
CA GLY A 43 -1.83 1.60 -11.10
C GLY A 43 -1.75 3.05 -10.60
N LEU A 44 -0.64 3.44 -9.94
CA LEU A 44 -0.34 4.84 -9.67
C LEU A 44 -0.14 5.60 -10.98
N GLN A 45 -0.53 6.86 -11.01
CA GLN A 45 -0.32 7.69 -12.20
C GLN A 45 1.14 8.16 -12.22
N GLU A 46 1.82 7.97 -13.35
CA GLU A 46 3.22 8.38 -13.53
C GLU A 46 3.42 9.86 -13.19
N LYS A 47 2.51 10.74 -13.64
CA LYS A 47 2.54 12.17 -13.31
C LYS A 47 2.53 12.46 -11.81
N ASN A 48 1.86 11.63 -11.01
CA ASN A 48 1.80 11.81 -9.56
C ASN A 48 3.13 11.41 -8.93
N ILE A 49 3.70 10.28 -9.33
CA ILE A 49 5.04 9.84 -8.87
C ILE A 49 6.09 10.92 -9.18
N ASN A 50 6.06 11.45 -10.40
CA ASN A 50 6.95 12.54 -10.82
C ASN A 50 6.71 13.81 -10.02
N SER A 51 5.45 14.14 -9.69
CA SER A 51 5.12 15.33 -8.89
C SER A 51 5.55 15.21 -7.43
N TRP A 52 5.45 14.02 -6.82
CA TRP A 52 5.79 13.80 -5.42
C TRP A 52 7.29 13.82 -5.15
N THR A 53 8.07 13.57 -6.20
CA THR A 53 9.54 13.61 -6.20
C THR A 53 10.07 14.83 -6.94
N ALA A 54 9.21 15.74 -7.42
CA ALA A 54 9.63 16.93 -8.16
C ALA A 54 10.56 17.79 -7.30
N ASN A 55 11.52 18.44 -7.95
CA ASN A 55 12.48 19.33 -7.31
C ASN A 55 13.33 18.72 -6.17
N TYR A 56 13.34 17.40 -5.95
CA TYR A 56 14.14 16.82 -4.85
C TYR A 56 15.64 17.16 -4.89
N LYS A 57 16.19 17.50 -6.08
CA LYS A 57 17.57 17.96 -6.24
C LYS A 57 17.77 19.47 -5.97
N LYS A 58 16.71 20.27 -6.08
CA LYS A 58 16.74 21.74 -5.92
C LYS A 58 16.25 22.16 -4.54
N GLU A 59 15.14 21.57 -4.10
CA GLU A 59 14.41 21.89 -2.88
C GLU A 59 14.16 20.58 -2.09
N PRO A 60 15.21 19.86 -1.65
CA PRO A 60 15.08 18.54 -1.02
C PRO A 60 14.25 18.56 0.27
N LEU A 61 14.16 19.71 0.93
CA LEU A 61 13.50 19.88 2.23
C LEU A 61 12.03 20.29 2.12
N ASP A 62 11.49 20.40 0.91
CA ASP A 62 10.08 20.70 0.72
C ASP A 62 9.20 19.52 1.10
N VAL A 63 8.05 19.79 1.71
CA VAL A 63 7.08 18.77 2.09
C VAL A 63 6.39 18.23 0.84
N SER A 64 6.43 16.91 0.65
CA SER A 64 5.76 16.25 -0.47
C SER A 64 4.24 16.29 -0.32
N THR A 65 3.55 16.35 -1.46
CA THR A 65 2.08 16.31 -1.55
C THR A 65 1.53 14.89 -1.61
N ILE A 66 2.38 13.86 -1.46
CA ILE A 66 1.95 12.46 -1.50
C ILE A 66 0.84 12.16 -0.48
N PRO A 67 -0.28 11.54 -0.90
CA PRO A 67 -1.30 11.08 0.03
C PRO A 67 -0.82 9.93 0.92
N TYR A 68 -1.29 9.86 2.17
CA TYR A 68 -0.90 8.81 3.11
C TYR A 68 -1.04 7.38 2.58
N PRO A 69 -2.15 6.98 1.92
CA PRO A 69 -2.28 5.62 1.36
C PRO A 69 -1.23 5.31 0.30
N CYS A 70 -0.87 6.31 -0.52
CA CYS A 70 0.17 6.15 -1.54
C CYS A 70 1.55 6.00 -0.90
N TRP A 71 1.80 6.71 0.20
CA TRP A 71 3.04 6.57 0.97
C TRP A 71 3.15 5.16 1.58
N CYS A 72 2.12 4.72 2.32
CA CYS A 72 2.04 3.35 2.88
C CYS A 72 2.36 2.28 1.82
N PHE A 73 1.75 2.43 0.65
CA PHE A 73 1.89 1.49 -0.44
C PHE A 73 3.29 1.50 -1.06
N LEU A 74 3.88 2.67 -1.32
CA LEU A 74 5.25 2.77 -1.86
C LEU A 74 6.29 2.27 -0.84
N SER A 75 6.14 2.60 0.44
CA SER A 75 7.01 2.10 1.50
C SER A 75 6.97 0.56 1.58
N ALA A 76 5.77 -0.03 1.48
CA ALA A 76 5.61 -1.49 1.45
C ALA A 76 6.28 -2.15 0.25
N LEU A 77 6.22 -1.52 -0.93
CA LEU A 77 6.93 -2.01 -2.11
C LEU A 77 8.46 -1.92 -1.93
N ALA A 78 8.94 -0.91 -1.23
CA ALA A 78 10.34 -0.73 -0.88
C ALA A 78 10.83 -1.60 0.29
N GLY A 79 9.99 -2.49 0.82
CA GLY A 79 10.37 -3.43 1.88
C GLY A 79 10.16 -2.93 3.30
N ILE A 80 9.45 -1.80 3.49
CA ILE A 80 9.06 -1.27 4.81
C ILE A 80 7.62 -1.71 5.09
N PRO A 81 7.40 -2.73 5.94
CA PRO A 81 6.09 -3.34 6.09
C PRO A 81 5.08 -2.42 6.79
N ASN A 82 3.80 -2.63 6.44
CA ASN A 82 2.57 -2.00 6.93
C ASN A 82 2.68 -0.87 7.99
N ILE A 83 3.13 0.31 7.56
CA ILE A 83 3.23 1.50 8.43
C ILE A 83 1.89 1.92 9.03
N SER A 84 0.77 1.61 8.36
CA SER A 84 -0.57 2.02 8.82
C SER A 84 -0.98 1.36 10.14
N THR A 85 -0.47 0.16 10.41
CA THR A 85 -0.72 -0.59 11.64
C THR A 85 0.51 -0.65 12.55
N ASN A 86 1.53 0.17 12.27
CA ASN A 86 2.86 0.07 12.90
C ASN A 86 3.38 -1.38 12.83
N GLU A 87 3.33 -1.97 11.63
CA GLU A 87 3.77 -3.34 11.31
C GLU A 87 2.95 -4.47 11.94
N LYS A 88 1.95 -4.16 12.77
CA LYS A 88 1.06 -5.17 13.33
C LYS A 88 0.23 -5.82 12.24
N ILE A 89 0.13 -7.14 12.29
CA ILE A 89 -0.72 -7.94 11.41
C ILE A 89 -1.91 -8.47 12.21
N ILE A 90 -3.00 -8.74 11.50
CA ILE A 90 -4.12 -9.52 12.01
C ILE A 90 -3.68 -10.97 12.03
N GLU A 91 -3.61 -11.54 13.22
CA GLU A 91 -3.25 -12.94 13.42
C GLU A 91 -4.34 -13.86 12.85
N VAL A 92 -3.91 -14.82 12.03
CA VAL A 92 -4.80 -15.79 11.41
C VAL A 92 -4.20 -17.18 11.58
N ASP A 93 -4.94 -18.09 12.21
CA ASP A 93 -4.50 -19.49 12.41
C ASP A 93 -4.07 -20.17 11.09
N ASP A 94 -4.76 -19.86 9.99
CA ASP A 94 -4.42 -20.32 8.64
C ASP A 94 -4.77 -19.26 7.59
N ILE A 95 -3.75 -18.52 7.12
CA ILE A 95 -3.88 -17.49 6.08
C ILE A 95 -4.52 -18.04 4.79
N ARG A 96 -4.41 -19.35 4.51
CA ARG A 96 -5.05 -19.96 3.33
C ARG A 96 -6.57 -19.84 3.38
N ARG A 97 -7.17 -19.75 4.58
CA ARG A 97 -8.61 -19.51 4.73
C ARG A 97 -9.01 -18.16 4.15
N VAL A 98 -8.24 -17.10 4.45
CA VAL A 98 -8.45 -15.76 3.88
C VAL A 98 -8.23 -15.79 2.38
N LEU A 99 -7.13 -16.38 1.91
CA LEU A 99 -6.81 -16.43 0.48
C LEU A 99 -7.89 -17.14 -0.34
N ARG A 100 -8.50 -18.22 0.19
CA ARG A 100 -9.57 -18.99 -0.47
C ARG A 100 -10.89 -18.24 -0.62
N LEU A 101 -11.09 -17.12 0.09
CA LEU A 101 -12.26 -16.26 -0.12
C LEU A 101 -12.21 -15.57 -1.49
N PHE A 102 -11.01 -15.41 -2.05
CA PHE A 102 -10.75 -14.60 -3.23
C PHE A 102 -10.26 -15.43 -4.40
N LYS A 103 -10.46 -14.92 -5.62
CA LYS A 103 -9.87 -15.52 -6.83
C LYS A 103 -8.38 -15.20 -6.86
N PRO A 104 -7.52 -16.03 -7.49
CA PRO A 104 -6.08 -15.74 -7.62
C PRO A 104 -5.77 -14.38 -8.26
N THR A 105 -6.65 -13.90 -9.14
CA THR A 105 -6.56 -12.57 -9.78
C THR A 105 -6.70 -11.41 -8.79
N ALA A 106 -7.13 -11.64 -7.55
CA ALA A 106 -7.09 -10.62 -6.51
C ALA A 106 -5.66 -10.41 -5.96
N PHE A 107 -4.73 -11.34 -6.19
CA PHE A 107 -3.37 -11.31 -5.61
C PHE A 107 -2.29 -11.13 -6.69
N GLY A 108 -2.59 -10.36 -7.73
CA GLY A 108 -1.69 -10.05 -8.82
C GLY A 108 -1.32 -8.56 -8.90
N PRO A 109 -0.33 -8.20 -9.74
CA PRO A 109 -0.09 -6.82 -10.12
C PRO A 109 -1.32 -6.18 -10.78
N ARG A 110 -1.34 -4.85 -10.87
CA ARG A 110 -2.49 -4.07 -11.36
C ARG A 110 -3.02 -4.53 -12.72
N ASN A 111 -2.16 -4.97 -13.63
CA ASN A 111 -2.51 -5.42 -14.98
C ASN A 111 -3.26 -6.77 -15.01
N THR A 112 -3.12 -7.59 -13.97
CA THR A 112 -3.83 -8.87 -13.83
C THR A 112 -4.89 -8.85 -12.72
N PHE A 113 -4.95 -7.75 -11.97
CA PHE A 113 -5.90 -7.55 -10.89
C PHE A 113 -7.35 -7.55 -11.36
N ALA A 114 -8.17 -8.38 -10.73
CA ALA A 114 -9.62 -8.29 -10.77
C ALA A 114 -10.14 -8.03 -9.34
N CYS A 115 -10.94 -6.97 -9.20
CA CYS A 115 -11.52 -6.60 -7.91
C CYS A 115 -12.39 -7.76 -7.36
N PRO A 116 -12.27 -8.08 -6.06
CA PRO A 116 -13.24 -8.95 -5.40
C PRO A 116 -14.68 -8.46 -5.56
N THR A 117 -15.62 -9.40 -5.55
CA THR A 117 -17.05 -9.07 -5.61
C THR A 117 -17.56 -8.60 -4.23
N PRO A 118 -18.72 -7.93 -4.17
CA PRO A 118 -19.34 -7.55 -2.90
C PRO A 118 -19.51 -8.73 -1.93
N GLU A 119 -19.90 -9.91 -2.45
CA GLU A 119 -20.07 -11.13 -1.66
C GLU A 119 -18.75 -11.70 -1.15
N GLN A 120 -17.63 -11.41 -1.80
CA GLN A 120 -16.30 -11.78 -1.29
C GLN A 120 -15.84 -10.81 -0.21
N PHE A 121 -16.11 -9.51 -0.39
CA PHE A 121 -15.81 -8.51 0.63
C PHE A 121 -16.60 -8.77 1.92
N SER A 122 -17.89 -9.09 1.84
CA SER A 122 -18.74 -9.34 3.01
C SER A 122 -18.33 -10.55 3.85
N LYS A 123 -17.48 -11.45 3.30
CA LYS A 123 -16.90 -12.57 4.06
C LYS A 123 -15.69 -12.15 4.91
N LEU A 124 -15.12 -10.99 4.62
CA LEU A 124 -13.90 -10.50 5.26
C LEU A 124 -14.14 -9.24 6.07
N ILE A 125 -14.78 -8.23 5.48
CA ILE A 125 -15.02 -6.92 6.06
C ILE A 125 -16.40 -6.93 6.72
N ASP A 126 -16.47 -6.47 7.97
CA ASP A 126 -17.67 -6.43 8.81
C ASP A 126 -18.32 -7.82 9.02
N SER A 127 -17.57 -8.91 8.79
CA SER A 127 -18.08 -10.29 8.90
C SER A 127 -18.09 -10.83 10.34
N GLY A 128 -17.42 -10.13 11.26
CA GLY A 128 -17.17 -10.58 12.63
C GLY A 128 -16.07 -11.63 12.75
N LEU A 129 -15.45 -12.06 11.64
CA LEU A 129 -14.36 -13.06 11.66
C LEU A 129 -13.08 -12.50 12.28
N TYR A 130 -12.76 -11.24 11.99
CA TYR A 130 -11.64 -10.51 12.56
C TYR A 130 -12.15 -9.17 13.10
N PRO A 131 -12.09 -8.91 14.43
CA PRO A 131 -12.62 -7.69 15.03
C PRO A 131 -12.09 -6.39 14.43
N GLU A 132 -10.86 -6.40 13.94
CA GLU A 132 -10.16 -5.26 13.35
C GLU A 132 -10.58 -4.99 11.90
N MET A 133 -11.24 -5.95 11.24
CA MET A 133 -11.63 -5.85 9.82
C MET A 133 -13.00 -5.21 9.65
N THR A 134 -13.15 -4.00 10.17
CA THR A 134 -14.36 -3.19 9.94
C THR A 134 -14.13 -2.11 8.90
N ALA A 135 -15.18 -1.75 8.16
CA ALA A 135 -15.09 -0.66 7.19
C ALA A 135 -14.66 0.66 7.86
N GLU A 136 -15.13 0.91 9.08
CA GLU A 136 -14.75 2.07 9.88
C GLU A 136 -13.25 2.07 10.21
N ASN A 137 -12.72 0.98 10.76
CA ASN A 137 -11.32 0.89 11.15
C ASN A 137 -10.39 1.04 9.94
N ILE A 138 -10.69 0.35 8.84
CA ILE A 138 -9.91 0.45 7.60
C ILE A 138 -9.89 1.91 7.09
N CYS A 139 -11.04 2.60 7.12
CA CYS A 139 -11.09 3.99 6.70
C CYS A 139 -10.31 4.92 7.62
N GLN A 140 -10.35 4.70 8.93
CA GLN A 140 -9.58 5.48 9.90
C GLN A 140 -8.07 5.29 9.69
N LEU A 141 -7.61 4.04 9.57
CA LEU A 141 -6.19 3.69 9.38
C LEU A 141 -5.57 4.38 8.16
N HIS A 142 -6.34 4.51 7.07
CA HIS A 142 -5.83 5.06 5.81
C HIS A 142 -6.35 6.47 5.50
N ASN A 143 -7.08 7.09 6.42
CA ASN A 143 -7.75 8.39 6.21
C ASN A 143 -8.61 8.43 4.94
N TRP A 144 -9.47 7.43 4.77
CA TRP A 144 -10.41 7.34 3.66
C TRP A 144 -11.77 7.91 4.02
N ASN A 145 -12.51 8.34 2.99
CA ASN A 145 -13.90 8.69 3.14
C ASN A 145 -14.75 7.41 3.26
N PRO A 146 -15.46 7.18 4.39
CA PRO A 146 -16.19 5.93 4.60
C PRO A 146 -17.30 5.68 3.58
N ALA A 147 -18.04 6.70 3.17
CA ALA A 147 -19.13 6.57 2.20
C ALA A 147 -18.61 6.09 0.83
N LYS A 148 -17.49 6.67 0.36
CA LYS A 148 -16.85 6.25 -0.90
C LYS A 148 -16.26 4.85 -0.79
N PHE A 149 -15.69 4.49 0.35
CA PHE A 149 -15.15 3.16 0.57
C PHE A 149 -16.26 2.10 0.51
N ILE A 150 -17.33 2.29 1.28
CA ILE A 150 -18.48 1.38 1.32
C ILE A 150 -19.13 1.25 -0.06
N ASP A 151 -19.33 2.35 -0.78
CA ASP A 151 -19.87 2.31 -2.15
C ASP A 151 -18.96 1.49 -3.09
N SER A 152 -17.64 1.66 -3.00
CA SER A 152 -16.68 0.92 -3.83
C SER A 152 -16.69 -0.58 -3.53
N ILE A 153 -16.92 -0.97 -2.28
CA ILE A 153 -17.08 -2.37 -1.86
C ILE A 153 -18.39 -2.94 -2.43
N ASN A 154 -19.51 -2.23 -2.23
CA ASN A 154 -20.84 -2.66 -2.66
C ASN A 154 -20.98 -2.76 -4.19
N THR A 155 -20.20 -1.96 -4.92
CA THR A 155 -20.20 -1.97 -6.39
C THR A 155 -19.12 -2.86 -7.00
N GLY A 156 -18.26 -3.49 -6.19
CA GLY A 156 -17.14 -4.32 -6.69
C GLY A 156 -16.11 -3.52 -7.48
N LYS A 157 -15.90 -2.25 -7.11
CA LYS A 157 -15.03 -1.27 -7.81
C LYS A 157 -13.96 -0.70 -6.88
N LEU A 158 -13.58 -1.42 -5.83
CA LEU A 158 -12.51 -1.00 -4.93
C LEU A 158 -11.20 -0.78 -5.73
N PRO A 159 -10.54 0.40 -5.59
CA PRO A 159 -9.27 0.63 -6.25
C PRO A 159 -8.22 -0.41 -5.84
N PHE A 160 -7.38 -0.81 -6.79
CA PHE A 160 -6.30 -1.79 -6.55
C PHE A 160 -5.39 -1.41 -5.38
N LEU A 161 -5.02 -0.13 -5.28
CA LEU A 161 -4.21 0.38 -4.16
C LEU A 161 -4.90 0.12 -2.82
N ASN A 162 -6.19 0.40 -2.72
CA ASN A 162 -6.95 0.19 -1.49
C ASN A 162 -7.01 -1.30 -1.13
N TRP A 163 -7.21 -2.16 -2.13
CA TRP A 163 -7.14 -3.61 -1.92
C TRP A 163 -5.77 -4.07 -1.40
N CYS A 164 -4.68 -3.55 -1.97
CA CYS A 164 -3.32 -3.85 -1.52
C CYS A 164 -3.11 -3.50 -0.04
N LEU A 165 -3.60 -2.33 0.38
CA LEU A 165 -3.49 -1.89 1.77
C LEU A 165 -4.31 -2.76 2.72
N ILE A 166 -5.49 -3.22 2.30
CA ILE A 166 -6.32 -4.15 3.07
C ILE A 166 -5.60 -5.49 3.28
N ILE A 167 -5.07 -6.10 2.21
CA ILE A 167 -4.44 -7.42 2.32
C ILE A 167 -3.12 -7.39 3.10
N MET A 168 -2.44 -6.24 3.13
CA MET A 168 -1.26 -6.04 3.99
C MET A 168 -1.58 -6.17 5.47
N MET A 169 -2.83 -5.89 5.89
CA MET A 169 -3.25 -6.08 7.29
C MET A 169 -3.11 -7.55 7.73
N PHE A 170 -3.10 -8.50 6.79
CA PHE A 170 -2.88 -9.93 7.06
C PHE A 170 -1.44 -10.38 6.81
N GLY A 171 -0.48 -9.45 6.73
CA GLY A 171 0.93 -9.78 6.47
C GLY A 171 1.23 -10.22 5.03
N ILE A 172 0.31 -9.99 4.08
CA ILE A 172 0.57 -10.32 2.67
C ILE A 172 1.63 -9.38 2.11
N ASN A 173 2.76 -9.98 1.69
CA ASN A 173 3.90 -9.24 1.17
C ASN A 173 3.61 -8.70 -0.24
N LEU A 174 3.39 -7.38 -0.34
CA LEU A 174 3.09 -6.70 -1.60
C LEU A 174 4.24 -6.72 -2.59
N GLN A 175 5.47 -6.66 -2.10
CA GLN A 175 6.66 -6.69 -2.95
C GLN A 175 6.69 -7.99 -3.77
N LYS A 176 6.52 -9.15 -3.12
CA LYS A 176 6.40 -10.46 -3.79
C LYS A 176 5.15 -10.57 -4.66
N MET A 177 4.08 -9.88 -4.27
CA MET A 177 2.83 -9.89 -5.03
C MET A 177 2.94 -9.12 -6.34
N ILE A 178 3.57 -7.94 -6.33
CA ILE A 178 3.53 -6.96 -7.42
C ILE A 178 4.85 -6.92 -8.22
N LEU A 179 6.00 -7.00 -7.54
CA LEU A 179 7.33 -6.90 -8.14
C LEU A 179 7.82 -8.28 -8.60
N LYS A 180 7.19 -8.83 -9.66
CA LYS A 180 7.46 -10.21 -10.12
C LYS A 180 8.86 -10.46 -10.68
N ASP A 181 9.52 -9.42 -11.19
CA ASP A 181 10.86 -9.52 -11.77
C ASP A 181 11.96 -9.32 -10.71
N LEU A 182 11.60 -9.33 -9.43
CA LEU A 182 12.54 -9.11 -8.35
C LEU A 182 13.31 -10.40 -8.01
N GLU A 183 14.63 -10.38 -8.17
CA GLU A 183 15.49 -11.55 -7.88
C GLU A 183 15.44 -11.95 -6.39
N ALA A 184 15.39 -10.97 -5.49
CA ALA A 184 15.24 -11.18 -4.05
C ALA A 184 14.47 -10.03 -3.40
N PRO A 185 13.68 -10.27 -2.33
CA PRO A 185 13.03 -9.21 -1.58
C PRO A 185 14.02 -8.19 -1.03
N PHE A 186 13.68 -6.90 -1.06
CA PHE A 186 14.46 -5.89 -0.34
C PHE A 186 14.08 -5.92 1.13
N VAL A 187 15.08 -5.75 1.99
CA VAL A 187 14.90 -5.33 3.37
C VAL A 187 15.40 -3.90 3.43
N TYR A 188 14.51 -2.95 3.72
CA TYR A 188 14.97 -1.59 3.99
C TYR A 188 15.57 -1.58 5.40
N GLU A 189 16.89 -1.45 5.48
CA GLU A 189 17.60 -1.33 6.75
C GLU A 189 17.54 0.14 7.20
N PHE A 190 16.96 0.38 8.38
CA PHE A 190 17.13 1.65 9.06
C PHE A 190 18.61 1.78 9.40
N ILE A 191 19.28 2.77 8.80
CA ILE A 191 20.62 3.15 9.23
C ILE A 191 20.44 3.95 10.51
N GLU A 192 20.70 3.33 11.66
CA GLU A 192 20.77 3.96 12.99
C GLU A 192 21.88 5.02 13.10
#